data_AF-A0A8X8ZJX9-F1
#
_entry.id   AF-A0A8X8ZJX9-F1
#
_cell.length_a   1.000
_cell.length_b   1.000
_cell.length_c   1.000
_cell.angle_alpha   90.00
_cell.angle_beta   90.00
_cell.angle_gamma   90.00
#
_symmetry.space_group_name_H-M   'P 1'
#
loop_
_entity.id
_entity.type
_entity.pdbx_description
1 polymer ?
#
loop_
_entity_poly.entity_id
_entity_poly.type
_entity_poly.pdbx_seq_one_letter_code
_entity_poly.pdbx_strand_id
1 'polypeptide(L)'
;MTNLCEKFRVDTTKSTMASDGKCRFSTEEGKPIFHFLNTSTFSEYTVVDSACVVKIDHEASLKKMSLLSCGVYTGVGAVWNTADLEEGSTVAVFGLGAVGLAVNIDWMGFDSNIRSASYTKIAASPPNGAV
;
A
#
# COMPACT_ATOMS: atom_id res chain seq x y z
N MET A 1 -10.04 8.64 -8.31
CA MET A 1 -9.04 8.72 -7.21
C MET A 1 -9.74 9.25 -5.97
N THR A 2 -10.27 8.38 -5.11
CA THR A 2 -11.11 8.74 -3.95
C THR A 2 -10.40 8.61 -2.61
N ASN A 3 -9.16 8.08 -2.60
CA ASN A 3 -8.40 7.73 -1.40
C ASN A 3 -7.17 8.64 -1.15
N LEU A 4 -7.07 9.79 -1.83
CA LEU A 4 -5.98 10.74 -1.64
C LEU A 4 -6.42 11.85 -0.68
N CYS A 5 -6.12 11.70 0.61
CA CYS A 5 -6.43 12.72 1.61
C CYS A 5 -5.58 13.98 1.38
N GLU A 6 -6.20 15.15 1.29
CA GLU A 6 -5.48 16.43 1.12
C GLU A 6 -4.46 16.69 2.25
N LYS A 7 -4.79 16.29 3.48
CA LYS A 7 -3.98 16.55 4.69
C LYS A 7 -2.97 15.45 5.00
N PHE A 8 -3.32 14.19 4.78
CA PHE A 8 -2.55 13.01 5.22
C PHE A 8 -2.07 12.12 4.08
N ARG A 9 -2.13 12.60 2.83
CA ARG A 9 -1.47 11.92 1.70
C ARG A 9 0.00 11.66 2.00
N VAL A 10 0.54 10.64 1.33
CA VAL A 10 1.95 10.28 1.42
C VAL A 10 2.81 11.47 0.98
N ASP A 11 3.75 11.86 1.85
CA ASP A 11 4.75 12.88 1.60
C ASP A 11 6.09 12.35 2.15
N THR A 12 7.05 12.14 1.26
CA THR A 12 8.38 11.58 1.61
C THR A 12 9.30 12.62 2.25
N THR A 13 8.98 13.90 2.12
CA THR A 13 9.77 15.01 2.67
C THR A 13 9.29 15.42 4.06
N LYS A 14 8.05 15.06 4.42
CA LYS A 14 7.50 15.32 5.74
C LYS A 14 8.19 14.45 6.80
N SER A 15 8.78 15.13 7.77
CA SER A 15 9.64 14.54 8.80
C SER A 15 9.11 14.71 10.23
N THR A 16 7.96 15.36 10.39
CA THR A 16 7.37 15.72 11.68
C THR A 16 5.87 15.45 11.74
N MET A 17 5.29 15.45 12.94
CA MET A 17 3.85 15.20 13.13
C MET A 17 3.00 16.31 12.53
N ALA A 18 1.84 15.96 11.94
CA ALA A 18 0.93 16.96 11.38
C ALA A 18 0.31 17.88 12.44
N SER A 19 0.21 17.40 13.68
CA SER A 19 -0.50 18.08 14.77
C SER A 19 0.24 19.30 15.31
N ASP A 20 1.56 19.20 15.50
CA ASP A 20 2.36 20.26 16.14
C ASP A 20 3.71 20.52 15.44
N GLY A 21 4.00 19.84 14.33
CA GLY A 21 5.25 20.00 13.59
C GLY A 21 6.50 19.51 14.34
N LYS A 22 6.35 18.75 15.42
CA LYS A 22 7.49 18.22 16.21
C LYS A 22 7.77 16.75 15.91
N CYS A 23 8.98 16.31 16.25
CA CYS A 23 9.33 14.89 16.29
C CYS A 23 8.75 14.22 17.56
N ARG A 24 8.63 12.89 17.52
CA ARG A 24 8.28 12.08 18.72
C ARG A 24 9.41 11.16 19.15
N PHE A 25 10.43 11.07 18.31
CA PHE A 25 11.64 10.31 18.58
C PHE A 25 12.78 11.28 18.83
N SER A 26 13.64 10.91 19.77
CA SER A 26 14.89 11.60 20.07
C SER A 26 15.95 10.57 20.42
N THR A 27 17.21 10.90 20.16
CA THR A 27 18.35 10.14 20.69
C THR A 27 18.44 10.33 22.20
N GLU A 28 19.27 9.53 22.87
CA GLU A 28 19.59 9.72 24.29
C GLU A 28 20.18 11.11 24.59
N GLU A 29 20.86 11.69 23.60
CA GLU A 29 21.43 13.04 23.64
C GLU A 29 20.40 14.15 23.38
N GLY A 30 19.12 13.80 23.20
CA GLY A 30 18.04 14.73 22.93
C GLY A 30 17.96 15.26 21.50
N LYS A 31 18.72 14.71 20.55
CA LYS A 31 18.64 15.11 19.14
C LYS A 31 17.39 14.52 18.49
N PRO A 32 16.61 15.28 17.70
CA PRO A 32 15.40 14.77 17.09
C PRO A 32 15.71 13.67 16.06
N ILE A 33 14.92 12.60 16.10
CA ILE A 33 14.88 11.58 15.05
C ILE A 33 13.58 11.80 14.26
N PHE A 34 13.74 11.97 12.96
CA PHE A 34 12.65 12.33 12.07
C PHE A 34 11.69 11.18 11.79
N HIS A 35 10.43 11.53 11.58
CA HIS A 35 9.40 10.59 11.14
C HIS A 35 9.55 10.24 9.66
N PHE A 36 9.06 9.06 9.28
CA PHE A 36 9.01 8.61 7.90
C PHE A 36 7.62 8.08 7.56
N LEU A 37 7.07 8.58 6.45
CA LEU A 37 5.76 8.17 5.88
C LEU A 37 4.60 8.17 6.90
N ASN A 38 4.61 9.13 7.84
CA ASN A 38 3.63 9.25 8.92
C ASN A 38 3.50 8.02 9.85
N THR A 39 4.42 7.03 9.81
CA THR A 39 4.29 5.78 10.59
C THR A 39 5.52 5.41 11.40
N SER A 40 6.73 5.49 10.82
CA SER A 40 7.99 5.13 11.49
C SER A 40 7.96 3.80 12.24
N THR A 41 7.60 2.71 11.54
CA THR A 41 7.37 1.40 12.16
C THR A 41 8.63 0.63 12.56
N PHE A 42 9.82 1.20 12.38
CA PHE A 42 11.10 0.59 12.80
C PHE A 42 11.47 0.99 14.24
N SER A 43 10.49 0.94 15.13
CA SER A 43 10.60 1.24 16.54
C SER A 43 9.59 0.37 17.29
N GLU A 44 9.91 -0.03 18.52
CA GLU A 44 8.99 -0.81 19.37
C GLU A 44 7.70 -0.02 19.69
N TYR A 45 7.82 1.31 19.78
CA TYR A 45 6.71 2.23 19.97
C TYR A 45 6.77 3.33 18.92
N THR A 46 5.62 3.70 18.37
CA THR A 46 5.49 4.84 17.46
C THR A 46 4.25 5.65 17.79
N VAL A 47 4.28 6.93 17.42
CA VAL A 47 3.16 7.85 17.57
C VAL A 47 2.71 8.23 16.17
N VAL A 48 1.44 7.97 15.86
CA VAL A 48 0.86 8.13 14.54
C VAL A 48 -0.40 8.98 14.64
N ASP A 49 -0.64 9.84 13.65
CA ASP A 49 -1.91 10.57 13.56
C ASP A 49 -3.06 9.58 13.38
N SER A 50 -4.17 9.75 14.12
CA SER A 50 -5.29 8.79 14.11
C SER A 50 -5.88 8.53 12.71
N ALA A 51 -5.79 9.51 11.81
CA ALA A 51 -6.20 9.38 10.41
C ALA A 51 -5.33 8.39 9.59
N CYS A 52 -4.12 8.08 10.06
CA CYS A 52 -3.19 7.15 9.44
C CYS A 52 -3.24 5.74 10.08
N VAL A 53 -4.21 5.49 10.96
CA VAL A 53 -4.37 4.19 11.66
C VAL A 53 -5.71 3.59 11.30
N VAL A 54 -5.70 2.32 10.90
CA VAL A 54 -6.92 1.53 10.66
C VAL A 54 -7.05 0.49 11.77
N LYS A 55 -8.20 0.48 12.45
CA LYS A 55 -8.53 -0.57 13.41
C LYS A 55 -8.85 -1.85 12.67
N ILE A 56 -8.19 -2.95 13.06
CA ILE A 56 -8.43 -4.29 12.53
C ILE A 56 -9.06 -5.18 13.61
N ASP A 57 -9.55 -6.34 13.20
CA ASP A 57 -10.08 -7.37 14.10
C ASP A 57 -8.99 -7.85 15.08
N HIS A 58 -9.37 -8.09 16.33
CA HIS A 58 -8.46 -8.54 17.39
C HIS A 58 -7.98 -9.98 17.19
N GLU A 59 -8.76 -10.81 16.48
CA GLU A 59 -8.40 -12.19 16.15
C GLU A 59 -7.45 -12.29 14.93
N ALA A 60 -7.25 -11.18 14.22
CA ALA A 60 -6.37 -11.16 13.05
C ALA A 60 -4.88 -11.24 13.46
N SER A 61 -4.14 -12.13 12.78
CA SER A 61 -2.70 -12.27 13.03
C SER A 61 -1.92 -11.03 12.56
N LEU A 62 -1.42 -10.22 13.50
CA LEU A 62 -0.65 -8.99 13.22
C LEU A 62 0.54 -9.21 12.26
N LYS A 63 1.20 -10.38 12.35
CA LYS A 63 2.35 -10.72 11.49
C LYS A 63 1.96 -10.85 10.01
N LYS A 64 0.73 -11.27 9.72
CA LYS A 64 0.21 -11.33 8.34
C LYS A 64 -0.37 -9.99 7.92
N MET A 65 -1.11 -9.33 8.82
CA MET A 65 -1.77 -8.06 8.54
C MET A 65 -0.78 -6.92 8.25
N SER A 66 0.41 -6.93 8.85
CA SER A 66 1.43 -5.90 8.59
C SER A 66 1.82 -5.81 7.11
N LEU A 67 1.78 -6.93 6.37
CA LEU A 67 2.07 -6.96 4.93
C LEU A 67 1.02 -6.20 4.09
N LEU A 68 -0.22 -6.12 4.58
CA LEU A 68 -1.32 -5.42 3.91
C LEU A 68 -1.21 -3.89 3.99
N SER A 69 -0.40 -3.35 4.90
CA SER A 69 -0.33 -1.89 5.12
C SER A 69 0.28 -1.09 3.96
N CYS A 70 0.98 -1.74 3.04
CA CYS A 70 1.66 -1.07 1.93
C CYS A 70 1.60 -1.94 0.66
N GLY A 71 2.71 -2.54 0.24
CA GLY A 71 2.87 -3.09 -1.10
C GLY A 71 1.84 -4.16 -1.51
N VAL A 72 1.40 -5.02 -0.57
CA VAL A 72 0.44 -6.08 -0.92
C VAL A 72 -0.92 -5.48 -1.29
N TYR A 73 -1.46 -4.59 -0.45
CA TYR A 73 -2.76 -3.98 -0.73
C TYR A 73 -2.69 -3.02 -1.93
N THR A 74 -1.53 -2.40 -2.20
CA THR A 74 -1.32 -1.67 -3.45
C THR A 74 -1.46 -2.57 -4.67
N GLY A 75 -0.89 -3.79 -4.64
CA GLY A 75 -1.00 -4.75 -5.75
C GLY A 75 -2.45 -5.23 -5.95
N VAL A 76 -3.13 -5.62 -4.88
CA VAL A 76 -4.54 -6.05 -4.92
C VAL A 76 -5.44 -4.91 -5.42
N GLY A 77 -5.26 -3.70 -4.86
CA GLY A 77 -6.02 -2.53 -5.26
C GLY A 77 -5.75 -2.08 -6.70
N ALA A 78 -4.55 -2.31 -7.22
CA ALA A 78 -4.24 -2.06 -8.63
C ALA A 78 -5.07 -2.96 -9.54
N VAL A 79 -5.28 -4.23 -9.18
CA VAL A 79 -6.11 -5.16 -9.94
C VAL A 79 -7.59 -4.78 -9.85
N TRP A 80 -8.14 -4.69 -8.64
CA TRP A 80 -9.59 -4.52 -8.46
C TRP A 80 -10.10 -3.10 -8.74
N ASN A 81 -9.36 -2.07 -8.33
CA ASN A 81 -9.86 -0.71 -8.37
C ASN A 81 -9.34 0.11 -9.56
N THR A 82 -8.20 -0.29 -10.14
CA THR A 82 -7.56 0.49 -11.21
C THR A 82 -7.63 -0.20 -12.56
N ALA A 83 -7.22 -1.46 -12.62
CA ALA A 83 -7.18 -2.22 -13.86
C ALA A 83 -8.54 -2.84 -14.23
N ASP A 84 -9.42 -3.04 -13.23
CA ASP A 84 -10.79 -3.56 -13.39
C ASP A 84 -10.83 -4.79 -14.31
N LEU A 85 -10.07 -5.81 -13.90
CA LEU A 85 -9.83 -6.99 -14.73
C LEU A 85 -11.04 -7.93 -14.73
N GLU A 86 -11.40 -8.41 -15.92
CA GLU A 86 -12.41 -9.46 -16.11
C GLU A 86 -11.76 -10.86 -16.10
N GLU A 87 -12.54 -11.88 -15.74
CA GLU A 87 -12.10 -13.28 -15.83
C GLU A 87 -11.63 -13.61 -17.26
N GLY A 88 -10.54 -14.37 -17.37
CA GLY A 88 -9.89 -14.68 -18.66
C GLY A 88 -8.99 -13.57 -19.22
N SER A 89 -8.91 -12.40 -18.56
CA SER A 89 -7.94 -11.37 -18.92
C SER A 89 -6.50 -11.85 -18.77
N THR A 90 -5.60 -11.36 -19.63
CA THR A 90 -4.17 -11.64 -19.52
C THR A 90 -3.43 -10.41 -19.03
N VAL A 91 -2.60 -10.59 -18.02
CA VAL A 91 -1.93 -9.47 -17.35
C VAL A 91 -0.44 -9.57 -17.59
N ALA A 92 0.17 -8.46 -17.97
CA ALA A 92 1.62 -8.30 -17.95
C ALA A 92 2.02 -7.55 -16.68
N VAL A 93 2.76 -8.20 -15.79
CA VAL A 93 3.26 -7.58 -14.55
C VAL A 93 4.73 -7.23 -14.73
N PHE A 94 5.03 -5.94 -14.71
CA PHE A 94 6.41 -5.44 -14.79
C PHE A 94 6.98 -5.24 -13.39
N GLY A 95 7.79 -6.21 -12.95
CA GLY A 95 8.45 -6.23 -11.63
C GLY A 95 7.81 -7.24 -10.68
N LEU A 96 8.62 -8.13 -10.12
CA LEU A 96 8.19 -9.26 -9.26
C LEU A 96 8.53 -9.03 -7.78
N GLY A 97 8.43 -7.78 -7.32
CA GLY A 97 8.54 -7.42 -5.90
C GLY A 97 7.22 -7.66 -5.15
N ALA A 98 7.12 -7.19 -3.90
CA ALA A 98 5.92 -7.40 -3.07
C ALA A 98 4.60 -6.95 -3.74
N VAL A 99 4.62 -5.81 -4.46
CA VAL A 99 3.45 -5.29 -5.20
C VAL A 99 3.09 -6.22 -6.38
N GLY A 100 4.07 -6.59 -7.20
CA GLY A 100 3.83 -7.42 -8.39
C GLY A 100 3.47 -8.87 -8.07
N LEU A 101 3.99 -9.42 -6.97
CA LEU A 101 3.56 -10.73 -6.48
C LEU A 101 2.12 -10.70 -5.96
N ALA A 102 1.70 -9.61 -5.31
CA ALA A 102 0.34 -9.46 -4.81
C ALA A 102 -0.71 -9.39 -5.93
N VAL A 103 -0.35 -8.85 -7.10
CA VAL A 103 -1.20 -8.90 -8.32
C VAL A 103 -1.53 -10.35 -8.71
N ASN A 104 -0.58 -11.27 -8.52
CA ASN A 104 -0.78 -12.69 -8.86
C ASN A 104 -1.52 -13.48 -7.75
N ILE A 105 -1.28 -13.16 -6.48
CA ILE A 105 -1.83 -13.91 -5.33
C ILE A 105 -3.35 -13.82 -5.30
N ASP A 106 -3.90 -12.63 -5.54
CA ASP A 106 -5.33 -12.42 -5.48
C ASP A 106 -6.08 -13.12 -6.62
N TRP A 107 -5.54 -13.01 -7.84
CA TRP A 107 -6.13 -13.64 -9.02
C TRP A 107 -6.03 -15.17 -9.03
N MET A 108 -5.13 -15.75 -8.23
CA MET A 108 -4.91 -17.19 -8.17
C MET A 108 -5.63 -17.91 -7.03
N GLY A 109 -6.38 -17.22 -6.14
CA GLY A 109 -7.04 -18.00 -5.06
C GLY A 109 -7.79 -17.31 -3.94
N PHE A 110 -8.30 -16.08 -4.09
CA PHE A 110 -9.29 -15.57 -3.12
C PHE A 110 -10.75 -15.89 -3.51
N ASP A 111 -11.00 -16.30 -4.76
CA ASP A 111 -12.25 -16.91 -5.20
C ASP A 111 -11.99 -18.38 -5.60
N SER A 112 -12.59 -19.33 -4.89
CA SER A 112 -12.47 -20.76 -5.18
C SER A 112 -13.06 -21.19 -6.54
N ASN A 113 -13.62 -20.26 -7.32
CA ASN A 113 -14.26 -20.53 -8.61
C ASN A 113 -13.41 -20.24 -9.86
N ILE A 114 -12.26 -19.57 -9.76
CA ILE A 114 -11.53 -19.15 -10.96
C ILE A 114 -10.53 -20.24 -11.37
N ARG A 115 -11.03 -21.21 -12.15
CA ARG A 115 -10.21 -22.23 -12.83
C ARG A 115 -9.69 -21.70 -14.16
N SER A 116 -8.36 -21.66 -14.26
CA SER A 116 -7.54 -21.55 -15.46
C SER A 116 -7.48 -20.18 -16.15
N ALA A 117 -6.26 -19.64 -16.19
CA ALA A 117 -5.91 -18.59 -17.13
C ALA A 117 -5.78 -19.19 -18.54
N SER A 118 -6.42 -18.56 -19.52
CA SER A 118 -6.07 -18.68 -20.94
C SER A 118 -6.30 -17.33 -21.62
N TYR A 119 -5.19 -16.72 -22.06
CA TYR A 119 -4.92 -15.70 -23.13
C TYR A 119 -6.13 -14.88 -23.66
N THR A 120 -6.21 -13.53 -23.81
CA THR A 120 -5.29 -12.38 -23.94
C THR A 120 -6.06 -11.06 -23.67
N LYS A 121 -5.49 -10.06 -22.96
CA LYS A 121 -5.74 -8.62 -23.19
C LYS A 121 -4.60 -7.76 -22.63
N ILE A 122 -3.71 -7.28 -23.49
CA ILE A 122 -2.56 -6.45 -23.09
C ILE A 122 -3.06 -5.05 -22.71
N ALA A 123 -3.10 -4.72 -21.42
CA ALA A 123 -3.17 -3.33 -20.98
C ALA A 123 -1.81 -2.67 -21.20
N ALA A 124 -1.53 -2.30 -22.45
CA ALA A 124 -0.45 -1.39 -22.78
C ALA A 124 -0.92 0.04 -22.46
N SER A 125 -0.11 0.80 -21.70
CA SER A 125 -0.29 2.24 -21.58
C SER A 125 -0.48 2.86 -22.98
N PRO A 126 -1.39 3.84 -23.16
CA PRO A 126 -1.36 4.64 -24.37
C PRO A 126 -0.02 5.38 -24.45
N PRO A 127 0.68 5.35 -25.60
CA PRO A 127 1.83 6.21 -25.82
C PRO A 127 1.33 7.65 -26.06
N ASN A 128 1.88 8.58 -25.28
CA ASN A 128 1.88 10.04 -25.51
C ASN A 128 0.57 10.83 -25.31
N GLY A 129 0.59 11.72 -24.29
CA GLY A 129 0.04 13.08 -24.37
C GLY A 129 -1.44 13.31 -24.02
N ALA A 130 -1.74 13.55 -22.74
CA ALA A 130 -2.81 14.38 -22.16
C ALA A 130 -2.76 14.12 -20.64
N VAL A 131 -2.42 15.03 -19.73
CA VAL A 131 -2.59 16.49 -19.58
C VAL A 131 -1.35 17.10 -18.94
#